data_AF-A0A382V5Z9-F1
#
_entry.id   AF-A0A382V5Z9-F1
#
_cell.length_a   1.000
_cell.length_b   1.000
_cell.length_c   1.000
_cell.angle_alpha   90.00
_cell.angle_beta   90.00
_cell.angle_gamma   90.00
#
_symmetry.space_group_name_H-M   'P 1'
#
loop_
_entity.id
_entity.type
_entity.pdbx_description
1 polymer ?
#
loop_
_entity_poly.entity_id
_entity_poly.type
_entity_poly.pdbx_seq_one_letter_code
_entity_poly.pdbx_strand_id
1 'polypeptide(L)'
;AGDLLLCADALVRGVQPWHGVGPSRLLSYGFTNKHVRPRDWSNLDADDAYSWAVDLPSAERALLHDPQRKGEPVVVRPERETSRMDPEPGIYHPSIYVRNPDAAIDEKEFYHWDLCGHLLVKGAMDAEWLAAANEAIEANEDHIVCESRDADKPSVRLQGTKRSKMAEVWSLPEPHCDPFQRMIAHPEVVSRLNWMMGSGYEATKCDAFCSKPGAAGIHLHAGGTTQSELNHYTFRNGRCYCEYINVAWQLRDVTAADGGFCYIPGSHKTAYAMPAGVLSADDDMGM
;
A
#
# COMPACT_ATOMS: atom_id res chain seq x y z
N ALA A 1 10.87 -21.99 -40.25
CA ALA A 1 11.23 -22.86 -39.11
C ALA A 1 10.59 -22.25 -37.89
N GLY A 2 9.78 -23.03 -37.17
CA GLY A 2 8.97 -22.54 -36.04
C GLY A 2 9.51 -23.09 -34.74
N ASP A 3 9.79 -22.22 -33.79
CA ASP A 3 10.27 -22.59 -32.47
C ASP A 3 9.09 -22.95 -31.56
N LEU A 4 9.25 -24.04 -30.80
CA LEU A 4 8.30 -24.49 -29.79
C LEU A 4 8.91 -24.27 -28.41
N LEU A 5 8.27 -23.41 -27.63
CA LEU A 5 8.62 -23.16 -26.23
C LEU A 5 7.54 -23.76 -25.34
N LEU A 6 7.89 -24.81 -24.59
CA LEU A 6 7.07 -25.36 -23.53
C LEU A 6 7.69 -24.95 -22.19
N CYS A 7 6.90 -24.31 -21.33
CA CYS A 7 7.31 -23.86 -20.00
C CYS A 7 6.17 -24.14 -19.01
N ALA A 8 6.51 -24.67 -17.83
CA ALA A 8 5.58 -24.88 -16.73
C ALA A 8 5.93 -23.91 -15.60
N ASP A 9 5.13 -22.86 -15.47
CA ASP A 9 5.03 -21.98 -14.30
C ASP A 9 3.67 -21.25 -14.40
N ALA A 10 3.14 -20.69 -13.30
CA ALA A 10 1.91 -19.89 -13.30
C ALA A 10 2.16 -18.48 -13.89
N LEU A 11 2.75 -18.46 -15.09
CA LEU A 11 3.12 -17.26 -15.81
C LEU A 11 2.25 -17.11 -17.06
N VAL A 12 1.53 -15.99 -17.20
CA VAL A 12 1.01 -15.57 -18.51
C VAL A 12 2.17 -14.99 -19.29
N ARG A 13 2.59 -15.69 -20.35
CA ARG A 13 3.60 -15.18 -21.28
C ARG A 13 2.97 -14.91 -22.64
N GLY A 14 3.36 -13.78 -23.23
CA GLY A 14 2.92 -13.37 -24.54
C GLY A 14 4.01 -12.62 -25.27
N VAL A 15 3.86 -12.46 -26.58
CA VAL A 15 4.70 -11.57 -27.37
C VAL A 15 3.81 -10.50 -27.98
N GLN A 16 4.09 -9.24 -27.68
CA GLN A 16 3.32 -8.13 -28.22
C GLN A 16 4.26 -7.01 -28.67
N PRO A 17 3.98 -6.35 -29.82
CA PRO A 17 4.61 -5.07 -30.16
C PRO A 17 4.24 -4.04 -29.09
N TRP A 18 5.22 -3.28 -28.60
CA TRP A 18 5.00 -2.24 -27.59
C TRP A 18 4.00 -1.17 -28.07
N HIS A 19 4.19 -0.70 -29.32
CA HIS A 19 3.21 0.07 -30.11
C HIS A 19 3.50 -0.12 -31.61
N GLY A 20 2.44 -0.15 -32.44
CA GLY A 20 2.56 -0.16 -33.90
C GLY A 20 3.28 -1.40 -34.49
N VAL A 21 3.89 -1.23 -35.66
CA VAL A 21 4.65 -2.29 -36.36
C VAL A 21 6.10 -2.29 -35.85
N GLY A 22 6.31 -2.75 -34.63
CA GLY A 22 7.62 -2.87 -33.98
C GLY A 22 7.99 -4.32 -33.63
N PRO A 23 9.25 -4.59 -33.26
CA PRO A 23 9.67 -5.92 -32.83
C PRO A 23 8.89 -6.35 -31.58
N SER A 24 8.36 -7.57 -31.61
CA SER A 24 7.66 -8.15 -30.47
C SER A 24 8.59 -8.27 -29.26
N ARG A 25 8.09 -7.90 -28.08
CA ARG A 25 8.80 -8.07 -26.81
C ARG A 25 8.14 -9.21 -26.04
N LEU A 26 8.96 -9.99 -25.32
CA LEU A 26 8.46 -10.99 -24.39
C LEU A 26 7.81 -10.29 -23.21
N LEU A 27 6.53 -10.58 -23.01
CA LEU A 27 5.75 -10.23 -21.85
C LEU A 27 5.68 -11.47 -20.95
N SER A 28 5.93 -11.31 -19.66
CA SER A 28 5.77 -12.39 -18.68
C SER A 28 5.16 -11.81 -17.42
N TYR A 29 4.06 -12.38 -16.96
CA TYR A 29 3.41 -11.98 -15.71
C TYR A 29 3.21 -13.21 -14.85
N GLY A 30 3.57 -13.13 -13.58
CA GLY A 30 3.05 -14.09 -12.59
C GLY A 30 1.58 -13.82 -12.37
N PHE A 31 0.78 -14.87 -12.37
CA PHE A 31 -0.64 -14.79 -12.05
C PHE A 31 -0.90 -15.71 -10.85
N THR A 32 -1.36 -15.11 -9.76
CA THR A 32 -1.89 -15.85 -8.62
C THR A 32 -3.39 -15.64 -8.56
N ASN A 33 -4.15 -16.75 -8.58
CA ASN A 33 -5.61 -16.71 -8.56
C ASN A 33 -6.11 -16.22 -7.18
N LYS A 34 -7.07 -15.30 -7.15
CA LYS A 34 -7.72 -14.86 -5.90
C LYS A 34 -8.30 -16.00 -5.05
N HIS A 35 -8.63 -17.15 -5.63
CA HIS A 35 -9.20 -18.31 -4.93
C HIS A 35 -8.18 -19.25 -4.30
N VAL A 36 -6.87 -19.03 -4.51
CA VAL A 36 -5.80 -19.80 -3.82
C VAL A 36 -5.21 -19.05 -2.63
N ARG A 37 -5.83 -17.92 -2.23
CA ARG A 37 -5.43 -17.09 -1.08
C ARG A 37 -5.46 -17.92 0.22
N PRO A 38 -4.37 -17.99 1.00
CA PRO A 38 -4.35 -18.73 2.25
C PRO A 38 -5.25 -18.12 3.36
N ARG A 39 -5.52 -16.80 3.32
CA ARG A 39 -6.32 -16.07 4.33
C ARG A 39 -6.86 -14.73 3.80
N ASP A 40 -7.90 -14.25 4.48
CA ASP A 40 -8.61 -12.99 4.21
C ASP A 40 -7.98 -11.82 5.00
N TRP A 41 -6.97 -11.16 4.43
CA TRP A 41 -6.22 -10.06 5.08
C TRP A 41 -6.69 -8.66 4.66
N SER A 42 -7.68 -8.59 3.79
CA SER A 42 -8.17 -7.37 3.16
C SER A 42 -9.68 -7.44 3.03
N ASN A 43 -10.39 -6.32 3.19
CA ASN A 43 -11.83 -6.24 2.90
C ASN A 43 -12.16 -6.39 1.40
N LEU A 44 -11.30 -7.02 0.59
CA LEU A 44 -11.54 -7.31 -0.83
C LEU A 44 -12.71 -8.28 -1.04
N ASP A 45 -13.08 -9.01 0.01
CA ASP A 45 -14.22 -9.93 0.03
C ASP A 45 -15.43 -9.30 0.78
N ALA A 46 -15.36 -8.01 1.15
CA ALA A 46 -16.53 -7.28 1.64
C ALA A 46 -17.51 -7.06 0.49
N ASP A 47 -18.76 -7.51 0.66
CA ASP A 47 -19.78 -7.45 -0.38
C ASP A 47 -20.42 -6.06 -0.54
N ASP A 48 -20.27 -5.19 0.46
CA ASP A 48 -20.96 -3.91 0.56
C ASP A 48 -20.01 -2.71 0.44
N ALA A 49 -20.42 -1.71 -0.34
CA ALA A 49 -19.74 -0.43 -0.44
C ALA A 49 -19.88 0.40 0.86
N TYR A 50 -18.98 1.35 1.06
CA TYR A 50 -18.98 2.26 2.21
C TYR A 50 -20.22 3.17 2.21
N SER A 51 -21.20 2.88 3.06
CA SER A 51 -22.46 3.64 3.15
C SER A 51 -22.27 5.09 3.59
N TRP A 52 -21.25 5.37 4.38
CA TRP A 52 -20.88 6.72 4.83
C TRP A 52 -20.16 7.54 3.75
N ALA A 53 -19.67 6.90 2.67
CA ALA A 53 -18.87 7.59 1.66
C ALA A 53 -19.71 8.40 0.68
N VAL A 54 -21.04 8.40 0.76
CA VAL A 54 -21.94 9.07 -0.20
C VAL A 54 -21.62 10.56 -0.32
N ASP A 55 -21.29 11.20 0.81
CA ASP A 55 -21.06 12.64 0.93
C ASP A 55 -19.60 13.06 0.68
N LEU A 56 -18.71 12.09 0.44
CA LEU A 56 -17.32 12.38 0.09
C LEU A 56 -17.20 13.00 -1.32
N PRO A 57 -16.16 13.80 -1.58
CA PRO A 57 -15.87 14.27 -2.92
C PRO A 57 -15.57 13.10 -3.87
N SER A 58 -15.70 13.34 -5.17
CA SER A 58 -15.67 12.26 -6.18
C SER A 58 -14.33 11.52 -6.23
N ALA A 59 -13.21 12.18 -5.95
CA ALA A 59 -11.90 11.56 -5.97
C ALA A 59 -11.71 10.54 -4.83
N GLU A 60 -12.12 10.88 -3.61
CA GLU A 60 -12.05 10.01 -2.44
C GLU A 60 -12.94 8.79 -2.62
N ARG A 61 -14.19 9.00 -3.05
CA ARG A 61 -15.12 7.89 -3.35
C ARG A 61 -14.58 6.95 -4.42
N ALA A 62 -13.94 7.50 -5.46
CA ALA A 62 -13.36 6.70 -6.54
C ALA A 62 -12.23 5.79 -6.05
N LEU A 63 -11.51 6.18 -5.00
CA LEU A 63 -10.41 5.39 -4.45
C LEU A 63 -10.84 4.40 -3.37
N LEU A 64 -12.08 4.45 -2.90
CA LEU A 64 -12.60 3.41 -1.99
C LEU A 64 -12.89 2.11 -2.75
N HIS A 65 -12.62 0.99 -2.08
CA HIS A 65 -12.95 -0.33 -2.59
C HIS A 65 -14.45 -0.43 -2.90
N ASP A 66 -14.77 -0.93 -4.08
CA ASP A 66 -16.13 -1.17 -4.54
C ASP A 66 -16.22 -2.54 -5.24
N PRO A 67 -16.77 -3.57 -4.58
CA PRO A 67 -16.86 -4.91 -5.15
C PRO A 67 -17.78 -4.96 -6.38
N GLN A 68 -18.62 -3.95 -6.59
CA GLN A 68 -19.53 -3.86 -7.73
C GLN A 68 -18.91 -3.14 -8.93
N ARG A 69 -17.73 -2.54 -8.77
CA ARG A 69 -17.05 -1.80 -9.83
C ARG A 69 -16.71 -2.70 -11.00
N LYS A 70 -17.16 -2.30 -12.19
CA LYS A 70 -16.92 -3.01 -13.46
C LYS A 70 -16.46 -2.02 -14.53
N GLY A 71 -15.67 -2.51 -15.47
CA GLY A 71 -15.23 -1.72 -16.63
C GLY A 71 -13.78 -1.30 -16.53
N GLU A 72 -13.45 -0.21 -17.22
CA GLU A 72 -12.09 0.35 -17.25
C GLU A 72 -11.71 0.98 -15.90
N PRO A 73 -10.43 0.98 -15.54
CA PRO A 73 -9.99 1.49 -14.25
C PRO A 73 -10.25 3.00 -14.14
N VAL A 74 -10.71 3.43 -12.97
CA VAL A 74 -10.88 4.86 -12.67
C VAL A 74 -9.50 5.51 -12.52
N VAL A 75 -9.34 6.71 -13.07
CA VAL A 75 -8.11 7.50 -12.96
C VAL A 75 -8.37 8.67 -12.02
N VAL A 76 -7.54 8.79 -11.00
CA VAL A 76 -7.51 9.95 -10.11
C VAL A 76 -6.15 10.62 -10.23
N ARG A 77 -6.15 11.94 -10.44
CA ARG A 77 -4.93 12.74 -10.63
C ARG A 77 -4.72 13.70 -9.47
N PRO A 78 -3.46 13.90 -9.04
CA PRO A 78 -3.16 14.93 -8.06
C PRO A 78 -3.33 16.31 -8.70
N GLU A 79 -3.94 17.22 -7.96
CA GLU A 79 -3.87 18.67 -8.17
C GLU A 79 -3.07 19.29 -7.01
N ARG A 80 -2.94 20.62 -6.96
CA ARG A 80 -2.03 21.27 -5.98
C ARG A 80 -2.35 20.91 -4.52
N GLU A 81 -3.63 21.01 -4.15
CA GLU A 81 -4.08 20.85 -2.75
C GLU A 81 -5.10 19.71 -2.61
N THR A 82 -5.58 19.15 -3.71
CA THR A 82 -6.62 18.12 -3.76
C THR A 82 -6.31 17.10 -4.84
N SER A 83 -7.19 16.13 -5.04
CA SER A 83 -7.15 15.24 -6.21
C SER A 83 -8.46 15.32 -6.98
N ARG A 84 -8.40 15.01 -8.27
CA ARG A 84 -9.54 15.02 -9.18
C ARG A 84 -9.70 13.67 -9.87
N MET A 85 -10.94 13.19 -9.94
CA MET A 85 -11.31 12.05 -10.78
C MET A 85 -11.39 12.49 -12.25
N ASP A 86 -10.69 11.78 -13.14
CA ASP A 86 -10.82 12.00 -14.58
C ASP A 86 -12.24 11.58 -15.04
N PRO A 87 -12.81 12.29 -16.03
CA PRO A 87 -14.17 12.02 -16.52
C PRO A 87 -14.26 10.72 -17.31
N GLU A 88 -13.17 10.31 -17.96
CA GLU A 88 -13.09 9.07 -18.74
C GLU A 88 -12.22 8.06 -17.97
N PRO A 89 -12.73 6.85 -17.67
CA PRO A 89 -11.90 5.79 -17.12
C PRO A 89 -10.91 5.32 -18.19
N GLY A 90 -9.83 4.66 -17.75
CA GLY A 90 -8.82 4.15 -18.65
C GLY A 90 -7.50 3.84 -17.94
N ILE A 91 -6.56 3.26 -18.68
CA ILE A 91 -5.26 2.88 -18.11
C ILE A 91 -4.36 4.12 -18.03
N TYR A 92 -4.07 4.54 -16.81
CA TYR A 92 -3.06 5.55 -16.50
C TYR A 92 -1.93 4.94 -15.68
N HIS A 93 -0.79 4.70 -16.32
CA HIS A 93 0.40 4.16 -15.67
C HIS A 93 1.66 4.82 -16.24
N PRO A 94 2.15 5.90 -15.62
CA PRO A 94 3.35 6.60 -16.05
C PRO A 94 4.58 5.69 -16.11
N SER A 95 5.46 5.91 -17.08
CA SER A 95 6.68 5.13 -17.31
C SER A 95 7.91 6.04 -17.23
N ILE A 96 9.02 5.55 -16.67
CA ILE A 96 10.30 6.28 -16.71
C ILE A 96 10.96 6.27 -18.09
N TYR A 97 10.56 5.35 -18.98
CA TYR A 97 11.09 5.29 -20.35
C TYR A 97 10.35 6.22 -21.31
N VAL A 98 9.10 6.52 -21.01
CA VAL A 98 8.30 7.53 -21.73
C VAL A 98 7.89 8.56 -20.71
N ARG A 99 8.72 9.61 -20.59
CA ARG A 99 8.47 10.70 -19.64
C ARG A 99 7.10 11.30 -19.93
N ASN A 100 6.15 11.07 -19.04
CA ASN A 100 4.91 11.82 -19.00
C ASN A 100 5.16 13.09 -18.18
N PRO A 101 5.23 14.28 -18.80
CA PRO A 101 5.49 15.51 -18.07
C PRO A 101 4.40 15.81 -17.03
N ASP A 102 3.17 15.36 -17.28
CA ASP A 102 2.02 15.57 -16.38
C ASP A 102 2.01 14.60 -15.18
N ALA A 103 2.83 13.54 -15.23
CA ALA A 103 2.99 12.62 -14.11
C ALA A 103 4.07 13.07 -13.11
N ALA A 104 4.92 14.03 -13.49
CA ALA A 104 5.96 14.62 -12.66
C ALA A 104 6.79 13.61 -11.83
N ILE A 105 7.11 12.43 -12.38
CA ILE A 105 7.89 11.41 -11.67
C ILE A 105 9.29 11.97 -11.36
N ASP A 106 9.62 12.10 -10.09
CA ASP A 106 10.99 12.37 -9.65
C ASP A 106 11.83 11.10 -9.83
N GLU A 107 12.84 11.14 -10.70
CA GLU A 107 13.68 9.98 -11.01
C GLU A 107 14.51 9.49 -9.81
N LYS A 108 14.89 10.38 -8.89
CA LYS A 108 15.62 10.00 -7.68
C LYS A 108 14.68 9.33 -6.68
N GLU A 109 13.47 9.85 -6.53
CA GLU A 109 12.44 9.23 -5.71
C GLU A 109 12.06 7.85 -6.26
N PHE A 110 11.85 7.75 -7.56
CA PHE A 110 11.56 6.48 -8.23
C PHE A 110 12.70 5.47 -8.08
N TYR A 111 13.96 5.92 -8.25
CA TYR A 111 15.13 5.09 -8.02
C TYR A 111 15.21 4.58 -6.57
N HIS A 112 14.94 5.46 -5.59
CA HIS A 112 14.91 5.08 -4.19
C HIS A 112 13.79 4.07 -3.89
N TRP A 113 12.60 4.29 -4.46
CA TRP A 113 11.49 3.35 -4.33
C TRP A 113 11.84 1.97 -4.89
N ASP A 114 12.36 1.89 -6.12
CA ASP A 114 12.79 0.59 -6.67
C ASP A 114 13.87 -0.05 -5.80
N LEU A 115 14.88 0.72 -5.37
CA LEU A 115 15.98 0.17 -4.58
C LEU A 115 15.51 -0.34 -3.21
N CYS A 116 14.71 0.44 -2.50
CA CYS A 116 14.46 0.27 -1.08
C CYS A 116 13.05 -0.26 -0.76
N GLY A 117 12.06 -0.09 -1.63
CA GLY A 117 10.67 -0.51 -1.45
C GLY A 117 9.87 0.34 -0.47
N HIS A 118 10.33 1.56 -0.17
CA HIS A 118 9.61 2.50 0.68
C HIS A 118 9.90 3.95 0.23
N LEU A 119 9.07 4.89 0.67
CA LEU A 119 9.29 6.33 0.55
C LEU A 119 8.91 7.02 1.87
N LEU A 120 9.54 8.16 2.15
CA LEU A 120 9.18 9.04 3.24
C LEU A 120 8.76 10.40 2.69
N VAL A 121 7.47 10.73 2.83
CA VAL A 121 6.92 12.04 2.47
C VAL A 121 6.85 12.90 3.74
N LYS A 122 7.61 13.98 3.78
CA LYS A 122 7.67 14.89 4.94
C LYS A 122 6.70 16.05 4.76
N GLY A 123 6.08 16.48 5.86
CA GLY A 123 5.20 17.65 5.86
C GLY A 123 3.91 17.44 5.05
N ALA A 124 3.44 16.19 4.94
CA ALA A 124 2.19 15.88 4.25
C ALA A 124 0.95 16.39 5.02
N MET A 125 1.08 16.59 6.34
CA MET A 125 0.05 17.20 7.19
C MET A 125 0.57 18.52 7.73
N ASP A 126 -0.30 19.54 7.73
CA ASP A 126 -0.06 20.76 8.52
C ASP A 126 -0.38 20.53 10.00
N ALA A 127 -0.05 21.52 10.84
CA ALA A 127 -0.20 21.42 12.29
C ALA A 127 -1.68 21.38 12.74
N GLU A 128 -2.59 22.03 12.01
CA GLU A 128 -4.00 22.08 12.35
C GLU A 128 -4.68 20.74 12.04
N TRP A 129 -4.39 20.18 10.87
CA TRP A 129 -4.86 18.87 10.48
C TRP A 129 -4.31 17.77 11.39
N LEU A 130 -3.02 17.85 11.75
CA LEU A 130 -2.42 16.92 12.71
C LEU A 130 -3.09 16.99 14.08
N ALA A 131 -3.40 18.21 14.57
CA ALA A 131 -4.10 18.39 15.84
C ALA A 131 -5.51 17.80 15.80
N ALA A 132 -6.27 18.05 14.72
CA ALA A 132 -7.61 17.49 14.54
C ALA A 132 -7.60 15.95 14.49
N ALA A 133 -6.61 15.34 13.85
CA ALA A 133 -6.46 13.89 13.81
C ALA A 133 -6.18 13.29 15.21
N ASN A 134 -5.37 13.96 16.03
CA ASN A 134 -5.11 13.53 17.40
C ASN A 134 -6.35 13.71 18.29
N GLU A 135 -7.03 14.86 18.20
CA GLU A 135 -8.29 15.11 18.92
C GLU A 135 -9.35 14.04 18.59
N ALA A 136 -9.46 13.65 17.33
CA ALA A 136 -10.35 12.57 16.92
C ALA A 136 -10.01 11.22 17.58
N ILE A 137 -8.73 10.87 17.74
CA ILE A 137 -8.34 9.66 18.47
C ILE A 137 -8.67 9.77 19.96
N GLU A 138 -8.37 10.91 20.58
CA GLU A 138 -8.60 11.16 22.01
C GLU A 138 -10.11 11.15 22.36
N ALA A 139 -10.93 11.77 21.52
CA ALA A 139 -12.38 11.86 21.72
C ALA A 139 -13.11 10.52 21.53
N ASN A 140 -12.47 9.52 20.88
CA ASN A 140 -13.04 8.19 20.63
C ASN A 140 -12.18 7.09 21.27
N GLU A 141 -11.47 7.37 22.37
CA GLU A 141 -10.62 6.40 23.05
C GLU A 141 -11.32 5.10 23.45
N ASP A 142 -12.64 5.14 23.67
CA ASP A 142 -13.49 3.99 23.98
C ASP A 142 -13.60 3.00 22.81
N HIS A 143 -13.31 3.43 21.58
CA HIS A 143 -13.21 2.57 20.40
C HIS A 143 -11.86 1.85 20.29
N ILE A 144 -10.89 2.14 21.16
CA ILE A 144 -9.56 1.50 21.13
C ILE A 144 -9.62 0.11 21.75
N VAL A 145 -9.31 -0.90 20.95
CA VAL A 145 -9.32 -2.31 21.35
C VAL A 145 -7.90 -2.87 21.43
N CYS A 146 -7.61 -3.59 22.52
CA CYS A 146 -6.39 -4.39 22.65
C CYS A 146 -6.52 -5.72 21.90
N GLU A 147 -5.73 -5.91 20.84
CA GLU A 147 -5.83 -7.10 19.99
C GLU A 147 -5.33 -8.38 20.70
N SER A 148 -5.96 -9.52 20.37
CA SER A 148 -5.43 -10.83 20.74
C SER A 148 -4.18 -11.13 19.90
N ARG A 149 -3.08 -11.44 20.59
CA ARG A 149 -1.77 -11.74 20.00
C ARG A 149 -1.86 -12.92 19.03
N ASP A 150 -1.05 -12.90 17.96
CA ASP A 150 -0.50 -14.14 17.40
C ASP A 150 0.47 -14.72 18.44
N ALA A 151 -0.05 -15.59 19.30
CA ALA A 151 0.62 -16.09 20.49
C ALA A 151 1.86 -16.97 20.22
N ASP A 152 2.28 -17.16 18.97
CA ASP A 152 3.01 -18.37 18.61
C ASP A 152 4.49 -18.17 18.26
N LYS A 153 5.03 -16.95 18.28
CA LYS A 153 6.45 -16.72 17.98
C LYS A 153 7.16 -15.93 19.08
N PRO A 154 8.13 -16.53 19.80
CA PRO A 154 8.92 -15.83 20.80
C PRO A 154 9.90 -14.87 20.12
N SER A 155 10.01 -13.66 20.68
CA SER A 155 11.02 -12.65 20.34
C SER A 155 11.51 -12.02 21.66
N VAL A 156 12.78 -11.64 21.74
CA VAL A 156 13.33 -10.89 22.87
C VAL A 156 13.12 -9.40 22.66
N ARG A 157 13.28 -8.89 21.43
CA ARG A 157 13.13 -7.45 21.12
C ARG A 157 11.68 -6.99 21.02
N LEU A 158 10.75 -7.86 20.66
CA LEU A 158 9.33 -7.51 20.42
C LEU A 158 8.42 -7.85 21.61
N GLN A 159 8.98 -7.97 22.81
CA GLN A 159 8.18 -8.24 24.02
C GLN A 159 7.40 -7.01 24.46
N GLY A 160 6.24 -7.24 25.07
CA GLY A 160 5.44 -6.16 25.63
C GLY A 160 3.98 -6.55 25.84
N THR A 161 3.18 -5.55 26.16
CA THR A 161 1.73 -5.65 26.26
C THR A 161 1.08 -5.74 24.89
N LYS A 162 -0.21 -6.10 24.85
CA LYS A 162 -0.97 -6.23 23.59
C LYS A 162 -1.01 -4.89 22.86
N ARG A 163 -0.91 -4.95 21.52
CA ARG A 163 -1.14 -3.78 20.66
C ARG A 163 -2.57 -3.29 20.83
N SER A 164 -2.73 -1.98 20.81
CA SER A 164 -4.04 -1.32 20.79
C SER A 164 -4.27 -0.70 19.42
N LYS A 165 -5.48 -0.85 18.89
CA LYS A 165 -5.89 -0.21 17.64
C LYS A 165 -7.28 0.39 17.75
N MET A 166 -7.52 1.44 16.98
CA MET A 166 -8.86 1.91 16.63
C MET A 166 -9.11 1.52 15.17
N ALA A 167 -10.08 0.66 14.93
CA ALA A 167 -10.37 0.16 13.58
C ALA A 167 -11.32 1.11 12.83
N GLU A 168 -11.21 1.13 11.50
CA GLU A 168 -12.15 1.83 10.60
C GLU A 168 -12.33 3.32 10.95
N VAL A 169 -11.22 4.06 11.07
CA VAL A 169 -11.24 5.48 11.49
C VAL A 169 -11.96 6.41 10.50
N TRP A 170 -12.17 5.96 9.26
CA TRP A 170 -12.99 6.69 8.28
C TRP A 170 -14.47 6.76 8.64
N SER A 171 -14.96 5.84 9.48
CA SER A 171 -16.36 5.76 9.88
C SER A 171 -16.62 6.26 11.30
N LEU A 172 -15.67 6.98 11.90
CA LEU A 172 -15.91 7.64 13.19
C LEU A 172 -17.08 8.63 13.05
N PRO A 173 -17.82 8.91 14.14
CA PRO A 173 -18.85 9.94 14.11
C PRO A 173 -18.27 11.29 13.72
N GLU A 174 -19.01 12.07 12.93
CA GLU A 174 -18.67 13.47 12.66
C GLU A 174 -18.48 14.25 13.98
N PRO A 175 -17.48 15.16 14.07
CA PRO A 175 -16.55 15.55 13.01
C PRO A 175 -15.27 14.69 12.94
N HIS A 176 -15.17 13.63 13.73
CA HIS A 176 -13.91 12.91 13.97
C HIS A 176 -13.46 12.01 12.79
N CYS A 177 -14.32 11.75 11.81
CA CYS A 177 -13.95 11.05 10.57
C CYS A 177 -13.16 11.92 9.59
N ASP A 178 -13.44 13.23 9.55
CA ASP A 178 -12.92 14.18 8.56
C ASP A 178 -11.40 14.16 8.39
N PRO A 179 -10.57 14.20 9.46
CA PRO A 179 -9.12 14.20 9.29
C PRO A 179 -8.60 12.92 8.61
N PHE A 180 -9.27 11.78 8.78
CA PHE A 180 -8.86 10.51 8.17
C PHE A 180 -9.40 10.34 6.76
N GLN A 181 -10.62 10.82 6.49
CA GLN A 181 -11.20 10.79 5.15
C GLN A 181 -10.40 11.66 4.17
N ARG A 182 -9.84 12.79 4.62
CA ARG A 182 -8.90 13.63 3.85
C ARG A 182 -7.66 12.89 3.36
N MET A 183 -7.27 11.78 4.00
CA MET A 183 -6.10 10.99 3.60
C MET A 183 -6.34 10.14 2.34
N ILE A 184 -7.61 9.80 2.04
CA ILE A 184 -7.98 8.81 1.00
C ILE A 184 -7.43 9.21 -0.38
N ALA A 185 -7.65 10.45 -0.78
CA ALA A 185 -7.22 10.98 -2.08
C ALA A 185 -6.21 12.13 -1.93
N HIS A 186 -5.37 12.10 -0.89
CA HIS A 186 -4.35 13.14 -0.71
C HIS A 186 -3.40 13.20 -1.93
N PRO A 187 -3.11 14.37 -2.51
CA PRO A 187 -2.38 14.47 -3.78
C PRO A 187 -0.99 13.83 -3.75
N GLU A 188 -0.26 13.93 -2.63
CA GLU A 188 1.04 13.27 -2.48
C GLU A 188 0.94 11.74 -2.52
N VAL A 189 -0.18 11.18 -2.06
CA VAL A 189 -0.44 9.73 -2.12
C VAL A 189 -0.84 9.34 -3.54
N VAL A 190 -1.83 10.01 -4.11
CA VAL A 190 -2.36 9.75 -5.46
C VAL A 190 -1.26 9.84 -6.53
N SER A 191 -0.42 10.89 -6.45
CA SER A 191 0.71 11.08 -7.37
C SER A 191 1.62 9.85 -7.42
N ARG A 192 1.92 9.28 -6.25
CA ARG A 192 2.82 8.14 -6.10
C ARG A 192 2.17 6.82 -6.47
N LEU A 193 0.96 6.56 -5.99
CA LEU A 193 0.23 5.34 -6.32
C LEU A 193 -0.01 5.21 -7.83
N ASN A 194 -0.21 6.32 -8.54
CA ASN A 194 -0.37 6.33 -10.00
C ASN A 194 0.83 5.72 -10.75
N TRP A 195 2.07 5.96 -10.32
CA TRP A 195 3.24 5.36 -10.97
C TRP A 195 3.72 4.06 -10.30
N MET A 196 3.34 3.81 -9.04
CA MET A 196 3.64 2.57 -8.32
C MET A 196 2.74 1.39 -8.73
N MET A 197 1.44 1.64 -8.93
CA MET A 197 0.42 0.62 -9.17
C MET A 197 -0.25 0.78 -10.55
N GLY A 198 -0.33 2.01 -11.06
CA GLY A 198 -1.20 2.34 -12.20
C GLY A 198 -2.65 2.53 -11.75
N SER A 199 -3.47 3.18 -12.58
CA SER A 199 -4.90 3.44 -12.31
C SER A 199 -5.69 2.20 -11.88
N GLY A 200 -6.71 2.41 -11.03
CA GLY A 200 -7.59 1.36 -10.55
C GLY A 200 -7.20 0.73 -9.21
N TYR A 201 -6.23 1.31 -8.49
CA TYR A 201 -5.99 0.96 -7.08
C TYR A 201 -7.15 1.42 -6.20
N GLU A 202 -7.37 0.70 -5.12
CA GLU A 202 -8.46 0.94 -4.19
C GLU A 202 -7.96 0.80 -2.74
N ALA A 203 -8.49 1.65 -1.87
CA ALA A 203 -8.25 1.66 -0.45
C ALA A 203 -9.37 0.87 0.24
N THR A 204 -8.99 -0.09 1.08
CA THR A 204 -9.91 -1.11 1.63
C THR A 204 -10.24 -0.91 3.11
N LYS A 205 -9.45 -0.12 3.83
CA LYS A 205 -9.69 0.28 5.22
C LYS A 205 -8.63 1.26 5.70
N CYS A 206 -8.90 1.89 6.84
CA CYS A 206 -7.91 2.65 7.60
C CYS A 206 -8.08 2.35 9.09
N ASP A 207 -7.00 1.88 9.72
CA ASP A 207 -6.93 1.61 11.16
C ASP A 207 -5.85 2.52 11.76
N ALA A 208 -6.10 3.05 12.97
CA ALA A 208 -5.08 3.75 13.75
C ALA A 208 -4.44 2.80 14.78
N PHE A 209 -3.11 2.72 14.79
CA PHE A 209 -2.37 1.95 15.79
C PHE A 209 -2.00 2.85 16.98
N CYS A 210 -2.66 2.62 18.12
CA CYS A 210 -2.57 3.45 19.32
C CYS A 210 -1.68 2.78 20.39
N SER A 211 -0.42 2.54 20.06
CA SER A 211 0.52 1.83 20.94
C SER A 211 0.78 2.58 22.25
N LYS A 212 0.63 1.89 23.39
CA LYS A 212 0.94 2.41 24.73
C LYS A 212 2.40 2.11 25.09
N PRO A 213 3.01 2.85 26.04
CA PRO A 213 4.34 2.52 26.56
C PRO A 213 4.43 1.05 26.99
N GLY A 214 5.48 0.36 26.51
CA GLY A 214 5.67 -1.07 26.76
C GLY A 214 4.77 -1.99 25.94
N ALA A 215 4.11 -1.50 24.89
CA ALA A 215 3.45 -2.35 23.89
C ALA A 215 4.48 -3.20 23.13
N ALA A 216 4.08 -4.42 22.79
CA ALA A 216 4.87 -5.34 21.99
C ALA A 216 5.00 -4.85 20.55
N GLY A 217 6.15 -5.15 19.93
CA GLY A 217 6.31 -5.03 18.49
C GLY A 217 5.66 -6.19 17.73
N ILE A 218 5.66 -6.09 16.41
CA ILE A 218 5.21 -7.16 15.51
C ILE A 218 6.39 -7.76 14.77
N HIS A 219 6.30 -9.05 14.46
CA HIS A 219 7.30 -9.70 13.61
C HIS A 219 7.37 -9.01 12.25
N LEU A 220 8.57 -8.92 11.70
CA LEU A 220 8.73 -8.49 10.32
C LEU A 220 8.01 -9.50 9.41
N HIS A 221 7.30 -8.97 8.42
CA HIS A 221 6.45 -9.74 7.53
C HIS A 221 6.47 -9.11 6.13
N ALA A 222 5.78 -9.75 5.18
CA ALA A 222 5.60 -9.23 3.81
C ALA A 222 6.90 -9.03 3.00
N GLY A 223 7.95 -9.81 3.26
CA GLY A 223 9.12 -9.88 2.38
C GLY A 223 8.80 -10.55 1.03
N GLY A 224 9.71 -10.46 0.06
CA GLY A 224 9.49 -11.01 -1.28
C GLY A 224 9.37 -12.55 -1.36
N THR A 225 9.75 -13.27 -0.30
CA THR A 225 9.66 -14.73 -0.22
C THR A 225 9.26 -15.21 1.20
N THR A 226 8.40 -16.22 1.35
CA THR A 226 7.63 -16.93 0.30
C THR A 226 6.69 -15.97 -0.42
N GLN A 227 6.69 -16.01 -1.76
CA GLN A 227 5.84 -15.13 -2.54
C GLN A 227 4.40 -15.30 -2.08
N SER A 228 3.79 -14.16 -1.73
CA SER A 228 2.37 -14.03 -1.51
C SER A 228 1.83 -13.11 -2.59
N GLU A 229 0.64 -13.42 -3.08
CA GLU A 229 -0.17 -12.63 -4.00
C GLU A 229 -0.52 -11.22 -3.50
N LEU A 230 -0.08 -10.86 -2.30
CA LEU A 230 -0.30 -9.55 -1.72
C LEU A 230 0.97 -8.70 -1.73
N ASN A 231 2.16 -9.25 -1.98
CA ASN A 231 3.43 -8.51 -1.80
C ASN A 231 4.33 -8.60 -3.04
N HIS A 232 3.75 -8.74 -4.23
CA HIS A 232 4.52 -8.78 -5.45
C HIS A 232 4.95 -7.37 -5.87
N TYR A 233 6.27 -7.22 -6.02
CA TYR A 233 6.88 -6.11 -6.73
C TYR A 233 7.52 -6.60 -8.03
N THR A 234 7.22 -5.94 -9.15
CA THR A 234 8.01 -6.10 -10.37
C THR A 234 8.18 -4.78 -11.09
N PHE A 235 9.36 -4.59 -11.69
CA PHE A 235 9.63 -3.47 -12.58
C PHE A 235 9.78 -3.98 -14.01
N ARG A 236 8.94 -3.50 -14.92
CA ARG A 236 8.95 -3.92 -16.34
C ARG A 236 8.64 -2.75 -17.26
N ASN A 237 9.41 -2.65 -18.33
CA ASN A 237 9.20 -1.65 -19.39
C ASN A 237 9.01 -0.22 -18.85
N GLY A 238 9.83 0.17 -17.87
CA GLY A 238 9.82 1.51 -17.31
C GLY A 238 8.73 1.75 -16.26
N ARG A 239 8.01 0.71 -15.83
CA ARG A 239 6.87 0.82 -14.91
C ARG A 239 7.06 -0.07 -13.69
N CYS A 240 6.65 0.46 -12.55
CA CYS A 240 6.52 -0.28 -11.29
C CYS A 240 5.14 -0.95 -11.25
N TYR A 241 5.09 -2.20 -10.79
CA TYR A 241 3.86 -2.94 -10.57
C TYR A 241 3.88 -3.46 -9.13
N CYS A 242 3.02 -2.91 -8.31
CA CYS A 242 2.75 -3.34 -6.94
C CYS A 242 1.29 -3.76 -6.80
N GLU A 243 1.04 -4.91 -6.20
CA GLU A 243 -0.33 -5.40 -5.97
C GLU A 243 -0.96 -4.82 -4.70
N TYR A 244 -0.13 -4.44 -3.72
CA TYR A 244 -0.56 -3.86 -2.46
C TYR A 244 0.48 -2.87 -1.94
N ILE A 245 0.02 -1.76 -1.35
CA ILE A 245 0.87 -0.74 -0.73
C ILE A 245 0.23 -0.29 0.57
N ASN A 246 1.02 -0.29 1.65
CA ASN A 246 0.63 0.33 2.90
C ASN A 246 1.04 1.81 2.89
N VAL A 247 0.09 2.70 3.17
CA VAL A 247 0.35 4.13 3.40
C VAL A 247 0.16 4.40 4.89
N ALA A 248 1.26 4.67 5.60
CA ALA A 248 1.24 4.94 7.03
C ALA A 248 1.44 6.43 7.31
N TRP A 249 0.52 7.00 8.08
CA TRP A 249 0.57 8.40 8.52
C TRP A 249 1.00 8.46 9.98
N GLN A 250 2.03 9.26 10.28
CA GLN A 250 2.46 9.47 11.65
C GLN A 250 1.75 10.66 12.26
N LEU A 251 0.98 10.40 13.32
CA LEU A 251 0.20 11.42 14.03
C LEU A 251 0.97 12.08 15.18
N ARG A 252 2.21 11.65 15.42
CA ARG A 252 3.14 12.27 16.36
C ARG A 252 4.58 11.98 15.97
N ASP A 253 5.50 12.72 16.57
CA ASP A 253 6.93 12.39 16.50
C ASP A 253 7.19 11.02 17.15
N VAL A 254 7.99 10.20 16.47
CA VAL A 254 8.41 8.88 16.93
C VAL A 254 9.93 8.82 16.94
N THR A 255 10.48 8.61 18.13
CA THR A 255 11.91 8.45 18.37
C THR A 255 12.29 6.97 18.41
N ALA A 256 13.60 6.69 18.42
CA ALA A 256 14.10 5.32 18.59
C ALA A 256 13.63 4.66 19.90
N ALA A 257 13.35 5.45 20.95
CA ALA A 257 12.89 4.94 22.24
C ALA A 257 11.41 4.55 22.25
N ASP A 258 10.61 5.07 21.31
CA ASP A 258 9.16 4.84 21.26
C ASP A 258 8.80 3.49 20.62
N GLY A 259 9.68 2.93 19.81
CA GLY A 259 9.39 1.80 18.93
C GLY A 259 8.57 2.24 17.71
N GLY A 260 9.25 2.40 16.56
CA GLY A 260 8.65 2.92 15.34
C GLY A 260 8.46 1.86 14.24
N PHE A 261 8.03 2.34 13.06
CA PHE A 261 8.02 1.52 11.86
C PHE A 261 9.45 1.08 11.50
N CYS A 262 9.63 -0.22 11.33
CA CYS A 262 10.89 -0.84 10.92
C CYS A 262 10.70 -1.53 9.57
N TYR A 263 11.73 -1.48 8.73
CA TYR A 263 11.75 -2.13 7.42
C TYR A 263 13.18 -2.60 7.11
N ILE A 264 13.29 -3.54 6.16
CA ILE A 264 14.57 -3.99 5.61
C ILE A 264 14.63 -3.48 4.16
N PRO A 265 15.52 -2.52 3.85
CA PRO A 265 15.64 -1.99 2.50
C PRO A 265 15.82 -3.10 1.46
N GLY A 266 15.01 -3.07 0.39
CA GLY A 266 15.11 -4.04 -0.70
C GLY A 266 14.48 -5.41 -0.43
N SER A 267 13.95 -5.66 0.78
CA SER A 267 13.36 -6.96 1.14
C SER A 267 12.15 -7.37 0.30
N HIS A 268 11.44 -6.40 -0.28
CA HIS A 268 10.35 -6.60 -1.23
C HIS A 268 10.77 -7.34 -2.54
N LYS A 269 12.08 -7.47 -2.82
CA LYS A 269 12.62 -8.18 -4.00
C LYS A 269 13.36 -9.47 -3.66
N THR A 270 13.38 -9.91 -2.39
CA THR A 270 14.18 -11.08 -1.98
C THR A 270 13.63 -12.38 -2.55
N ALA A 271 14.54 -13.25 -3.02
CA ALA A 271 14.23 -14.59 -3.52
C ALA A 271 14.31 -15.70 -2.44
N TYR A 272 14.70 -15.35 -1.20
CA TYR A 272 14.88 -16.28 -0.10
C TYR A 272 13.97 -15.91 1.06
N ALA A 273 13.48 -16.91 1.78
CA ALA A 273 12.67 -16.70 2.97
C ALA A 273 13.45 -15.90 4.01
N MET A 274 12.75 -15.00 4.71
CA MET A 274 13.34 -14.19 5.77
C MET A 274 13.88 -15.11 6.89
N PRO A 275 15.16 -14.96 7.31
CA PRO A 275 15.72 -15.72 8.41
C PRO A 275 14.93 -15.50 9.71
N ALA A 276 14.85 -16.54 10.56
CA ALA A 276 14.03 -16.49 11.77
C ALA A 276 14.42 -15.35 12.74
N GLY A 277 15.72 -15.11 12.94
CA GLY A 277 16.22 -14.04 13.81
C GLY A 277 15.92 -12.64 13.27
N VAL A 278 15.92 -12.48 11.95
CA VAL A 278 15.50 -11.23 11.29
C VAL A 278 14.00 -11.03 11.44
N LEU A 279 13.21 -12.09 11.21
CA LEU A 279 11.76 -12.06 11.37
C LEU A 279 11.33 -11.69 12.79
N SER A 280 12.03 -12.18 13.82
CA SER A 280 11.81 -11.84 15.23
C SER A 280 12.49 -10.54 15.68
N ALA A 281 13.22 -9.88 14.79
CA ALA A 281 14.07 -8.72 15.06
C ALA A 281 15.17 -8.96 16.11
N ASP A 282 15.45 -10.21 16.50
CA ASP A 282 16.46 -10.53 17.51
C ASP A 282 17.88 -10.58 16.93
N ASP A 283 18.01 -10.80 15.63
CA ASP A 283 19.27 -10.80 14.88
C ASP A 283 19.07 -10.10 13.54
N ASP A 284 19.64 -8.91 13.40
CA ASP A 284 19.59 -8.08 12.18
C ASP A 284 20.64 -8.49 11.15
N MET A 285 21.47 -9.51 11.43
CA MET A 285 22.60 -9.94 10.60
C MET A 285 23.63 -8.84 10.32
N GLY A 286 23.68 -7.78 11.14
CA GLY A 286 24.55 -6.62 10.92
C GLY A 286 24.06 -5.68 9.82
N MET A 287 22.77 -5.73 9.48
CA MET A 287 22.09 -4.77 8.60
C MET A 287 21.66 -3.50 9.32
#